data_AF-A0A4V2SCS5-F1
#
_entry.id   AF-A0A4V2SCS5-F1
#
_cell.length_a   1.000
_cell.length_b   1.000
_cell.length_c   1.000
_cell.angle_alpha   90.00
_cell.angle_beta   90.00
_cell.angle_gamma   90.00
#
_symmetry.space_group_name_H-M   'P 1'
#
loop_
_entity.id
_entity.type
_entity.pdbx_description
1 polymer ?
#
loop_
_entity_poly.entity_id
_entity_poly.type
_entity_poly.pdbx_seq_one_letter_code
_entity_poly.pdbx_strand_id
1 'polypeptide(L)'
;MDFLIYLLSAVTVQSALLAAVAWLCKGLVTHQLSKEMEAFKHQLQVEAARTNVIFAKLHERRAEVVAELYADMVDFEIAARKFTYLENEAAGTTQQFVEVMERALELQNFFNKHRIYFPEQLAVRIDTYQDELVEKLKELHSLSKFGRLPEELQGKLFTAWGSLIKHMNESLPLIKAELEASFRGLLGVHESDRADERADA
;
A
#
# COMPACT_ATOMS: atom_id res chain seq x y z
N MET A 1 -28.25 82.76 26.10
CA MET A 1 -28.63 81.43 25.57
C MET A 1 -27.64 80.93 24.52
N ASP A 2 -26.98 81.82 23.78
CA ASP A 2 -26.11 81.45 22.65
C ASP A 2 -24.84 80.68 23.05
N PHE A 3 -24.27 80.92 24.23
CA PHE A 3 -23.11 80.20 24.74
C PHE A 3 -23.38 78.69 24.97
N LEU A 4 -24.57 78.33 25.46
CA LEU A 4 -24.97 76.93 25.64
C LEU A 4 -25.17 76.21 24.31
N ILE A 5 -25.72 76.89 23.30
CA ILE A 5 -25.91 76.34 21.95
C ILE A 5 -24.55 76.08 21.28
N TYR A 6 -23.57 76.97 21.48
CA TYR A 6 -22.22 76.80 20.95
C TYR A 6 -21.47 75.63 21.59
N LEU A 7 -21.59 75.44 22.91
CA LEU A 7 -20.99 74.27 23.58
C LEU A 7 -21.62 72.95 23.12
N LEU A 8 -22.94 72.93 22.93
CA LEU A 8 -23.66 71.74 22.46
C LEU A 8 -23.27 71.35 21.03
N SER A 9 -23.12 72.33 20.14
CA SER A 9 -22.69 72.09 18.76
C SER A 9 -21.21 71.68 18.64
N ALA A 10 -20.34 72.20 19.51
CA ALA A 10 -18.93 71.79 19.54
C ALA A 10 -18.76 70.31 19.94
N VAL A 11 -19.53 69.85 20.94
CA VAL A 11 -19.48 68.45 21.41
C VAL A 11 -20.08 67.48 20.39
N THR A 12 -21.15 67.87 19.69
CA THR A 12 -21.74 67.00 18.65
C THR A 12 -20.83 66.84 17.44
N VAL A 13 -20.13 67.89 17.01
CA VAL A 13 -19.17 67.82 15.89
C VAL A 13 -17.99 66.92 16.24
N GLN A 14 -17.43 67.01 17.45
CA GLN A 14 -16.36 66.13 17.90
C GLN A 14 -16.81 64.67 17.98
N SER A 15 -18.03 64.43 18.47
CA SER A 15 -18.60 63.08 18.55
C SER A 15 -18.83 62.47 17.15
N ALA A 16 -19.31 63.26 16.20
CA ALA A 16 -19.49 62.84 14.81
C ALA A 16 -18.15 62.51 14.13
N LEU A 17 -17.11 63.30 14.38
CA LEU A 17 -15.76 63.03 13.88
C LEU A 17 -15.19 61.73 14.47
N LEU A 18 -15.31 61.51 15.78
CA LEU A 18 -14.87 60.26 16.41
C LEU A 18 -15.61 59.05 15.86
N ALA A 19 -16.92 59.16 15.63
CA ALA A 19 -17.71 58.10 15.02
C ALA A 19 -17.25 57.79 13.58
N ALA A 20 -16.97 58.81 12.78
CA ALA A 20 -16.47 58.65 11.42
C ALA A 20 -15.08 57.98 11.39
N VAL A 21 -14.16 58.41 12.27
CA VAL A 21 -12.83 57.79 12.42
C VAL A 21 -12.96 56.35 12.89
N ALA A 22 -13.77 56.07 13.91
CA ALA A 22 -14.00 54.73 14.39
C ALA A 22 -14.57 53.81 13.30
N TRP A 23 -15.49 54.32 12.47
CA TRP A 23 -16.06 53.58 11.34
C TRP A 23 -15.01 53.27 10.27
N LEU A 24 -14.15 54.24 9.91
CA LEU A 24 -13.06 54.04 8.97
C LEU A 24 -12.00 53.06 9.49
N CYS A 25 -11.59 53.20 10.76
CA CYS A 25 -10.66 52.26 11.40
C CYS A 25 -11.24 50.85 11.42
N LYS A 26 -12.52 50.71 11.80
CA LYS A 26 -13.22 49.42 11.76
C LYS A 26 -13.21 48.84 10.35
N GLY A 27 -13.56 49.64 9.33
CA GLY A 27 -13.56 49.22 7.94
C GLY A 27 -12.19 48.72 7.47
N LEU A 28 -11.13 49.46 7.78
CA LEU A 28 -9.76 49.12 7.38
C LEU A 28 -9.26 47.85 8.09
N VAL A 29 -9.53 47.70 9.39
CA VAL A 29 -9.21 46.48 10.15
C VAL A 29 -9.99 45.29 9.61
N THR A 30 -11.30 45.42 9.37
CA THR A 30 -12.11 44.32 8.82
C THR A 30 -11.68 43.92 7.41
N HIS A 31 -11.27 44.88 6.58
CA HIS A 31 -10.78 44.61 5.24
C HIS A 31 -9.45 43.86 5.28
N GLN A 32 -8.51 44.31 6.12
CA GLN A 32 -7.22 43.64 6.29
C GLN A 32 -7.38 42.22 6.82
N LEU A 33 -8.24 42.03 7.84
CA LEU A 33 -8.56 40.72 8.39
C LEU A 33 -9.26 39.80 7.37
N SER A 34 -10.18 40.33 6.56
CA SER A 34 -10.84 39.55 5.51
C SER A 34 -9.84 39.06 4.47
N LYS A 35 -8.93 39.94 4.04
CA LYS A 35 -7.87 39.60 3.08
C LYS A 35 -6.92 38.53 3.62
N GLU A 36 -6.50 38.66 4.88
CA GLU A 36 -5.64 37.66 5.53
C GLU A 36 -6.37 36.32 5.72
N MET A 37 -7.65 36.35 6.09
CA MET A 37 -8.48 35.15 6.20
C MET A 37 -8.66 34.45 4.84
N GLU A 38 -8.89 35.20 3.77
CA GLU A 38 -8.99 34.64 2.40
C GLU A 38 -7.66 34.03 1.95
N ALA A 39 -6.54 34.73 2.18
CA ALA A 39 -5.22 34.21 1.87
C ALA A 39 -4.91 32.92 2.65
N PHE A 40 -5.24 32.88 3.94
CA PHE A 40 -5.06 31.69 4.78
C PHE A 40 -5.95 30.53 4.34
N LYS A 41 -7.23 30.79 4.03
CA LYS A 41 -8.16 29.78 3.47
C LYS A 41 -7.64 29.22 2.16
N HIS A 42 -7.15 30.07 1.26
CA HIS A 42 -6.57 29.64 -0.01
C HIS A 42 -5.33 28.78 0.20
N GLN A 43 -4.42 29.15 1.12
CA GLN A 43 -3.26 28.34 1.46
C GLN A 43 -3.66 26.96 2.00
N LEU A 44 -4.66 26.89 2.89
CA LEU A 44 -5.20 25.62 3.39
C LEU A 44 -5.78 24.77 2.25
N GLN A 45 -6.53 25.38 1.33
CA GLN A 45 -7.12 24.66 0.19
C GLN A 45 -6.05 24.10 -0.75
N VAL A 46 -5.00 24.86 -1.03
CA VAL A 46 -3.87 24.40 -1.86
C VAL A 46 -3.12 23.26 -1.18
N GLU A 47 -2.86 23.36 0.12
CA GLU A 47 -2.14 22.31 0.85
C GLU A 47 -2.98 21.03 0.99
N ALA A 48 -4.29 21.18 1.22
CA ALA A 48 -5.23 20.05 1.21
C ALA A 48 -5.28 19.38 -0.17
N ALA A 49 -5.36 20.16 -1.25
CA ALA A 49 -5.34 19.63 -2.61
C ALA A 49 -4.02 18.91 -2.93
N ARG A 50 -2.88 19.47 -2.52
CA ARG A 50 -1.56 18.82 -2.67
C ARG A 50 -1.51 17.50 -1.91
N THR A 51 -1.95 17.50 -0.66
CA THR A 51 -1.96 16.29 0.18
C THR A 51 -2.84 15.22 -0.45
N ASN A 52 -4.02 15.58 -0.96
CA ASN A 52 -4.92 14.67 -1.65
C ASN A 52 -4.28 14.07 -2.92
N VAL A 53 -3.55 14.87 -3.70
CA VAL A 53 -2.86 14.37 -4.91
C VAL A 53 -1.72 13.42 -4.54
N ILE A 54 -0.91 13.76 -3.53
CA ILE A 54 0.19 12.90 -3.07
C ILE A 54 -0.38 11.59 -2.51
N PHE A 55 -1.43 11.68 -1.70
CA PHE A 55 -2.12 10.52 -1.14
C PHE A 55 -2.70 9.63 -2.23
N ALA A 56 -3.43 10.20 -3.20
CA ALA A 56 -3.99 9.45 -4.32
C ALA A 56 -2.90 8.71 -5.11
N LYS A 57 -1.81 9.39 -5.48
CA LYS A 57 -0.69 8.78 -6.21
C LYS A 57 0.03 7.70 -5.41
N LEU A 58 0.18 7.90 -4.10
CA LEU A 58 0.81 6.90 -3.23
C LEU A 58 -0.08 5.65 -3.12
N HIS A 59 -1.38 5.84 -2.95
CA HIS A 59 -2.36 4.74 -2.89
C HIS A 59 -2.45 3.99 -4.21
N GLU A 60 -2.47 4.70 -5.33
CA GLU A 60 -2.39 4.13 -6.68
C GLU A 60 -1.13 3.29 -6.85
N ARG A 61 0.05 3.86 -6.56
CA ARG A 61 1.32 3.13 -6.66
C ARG A 61 1.37 1.91 -5.75
N ARG A 62 0.81 2.01 -4.55
CA ARG A 62 0.75 0.89 -3.61
C ARG A 62 -0.19 -0.21 -4.13
N ALA A 63 -1.33 0.15 -4.73
CA ALA A 63 -2.25 -0.81 -5.33
C ALA A 63 -1.59 -1.54 -6.52
N GLU A 64 -0.89 -0.82 -7.41
CA GLU A 64 -0.12 -1.41 -8.52
C GLU A 64 0.89 -2.44 -8.00
N VAL A 65 1.72 -2.05 -7.03
CA VAL A 65 2.77 -2.91 -6.46
C VAL A 65 2.18 -4.17 -5.81
N VAL A 66 1.05 -4.05 -5.09
CA VAL A 66 0.39 -5.20 -4.48
C VAL A 66 -0.19 -6.13 -5.55
N ALA A 67 -0.78 -5.58 -6.61
CA ALA A 67 -1.33 -6.37 -7.71
C ALA A 67 -0.24 -7.11 -8.50
N GLU A 68 0.88 -6.44 -8.80
CA GLU A 68 2.03 -7.04 -9.47
C GLU A 68 2.64 -8.16 -8.63
N LEU A 69 2.88 -7.93 -7.33
CA LEU A 69 3.40 -8.98 -6.45
C LEU A 69 2.46 -10.20 -6.38
N TYR A 70 1.15 -9.96 -6.33
CA TYR A 70 0.17 -11.03 -6.32
C TYR A 70 0.20 -11.84 -7.63
N ALA A 71 0.34 -11.16 -8.78
CA ALA A 71 0.48 -11.83 -10.08
C ALA A 71 1.75 -12.69 -10.13
N ASP A 72 2.90 -12.17 -9.67
CA ASP A 72 4.16 -12.92 -9.59
C ASP A 72 4.03 -14.16 -8.70
N MET A 73 3.31 -14.07 -7.57
CA MET A 73 3.03 -15.22 -6.70
C MET A 73 2.18 -16.28 -7.39
N VAL A 74 1.20 -15.88 -8.20
CA VAL A 74 0.36 -16.80 -8.98
C VAL A 74 1.18 -17.48 -10.08
N ASP A 75 2.02 -16.72 -10.80
CA ASP A 75 2.88 -17.27 -11.84
C ASP A 75 3.89 -18.27 -11.29
N PHE A 76 4.48 -17.96 -10.13
CA PHE A 76 5.33 -18.89 -9.39
C PHE A 76 4.57 -20.16 -8.98
N GLU A 77 3.35 -20.03 -8.42
CA GLU A 77 2.50 -21.17 -8.06
C GLU A 77 2.21 -22.07 -9.26
N ILE A 78 1.87 -21.47 -10.42
CA ILE A 78 1.61 -22.19 -11.66
C ILE A 78 2.85 -22.94 -12.14
N ALA A 79 4.02 -22.29 -12.14
CA ALA A 79 5.28 -22.92 -12.54
C ALA A 79 5.62 -24.11 -11.63
N ALA A 80 5.49 -23.93 -10.31
CA ALA A 80 5.73 -25.00 -9.35
C ALA A 80 4.76 -26.17 -9.53
N ARG A 81 3.46 -25.89 -9.72
CA ARG A 81 2.46 -26.93 -9.99
C ARG A 81 2.74 -27.67 -11.29
N LYS A 82 3.13 -27.00 -12.37
CA LYS A 82 3.53 -27.65 -13.61
C LYS A 82 4.70 -28.63 -13.40
N PHE A 83 5.64 -28.27 -12.54
CA PHE A 83 6.71 -29.18 -12.15
C PHE A 83 6.17 -30.39 -11.35
N THR A 84 5.14 -30.22 -10.50
CA THR A 84 4.54 -31.32 -9.71
C THR A 84 3.73 -32.34 -10.52
N TYR A 85 3.02 -31.93 -11.58
CA TYR A 85 2.02 -32.78 -12.25
C TYR A 85 2.58 -33.88 -13.17
N LEU A 86 3.91 -33.96 -13.35
CA LEU A 86 4.53 -35.05 -14.12
C LEU A 86 4.73 -36.29 -13.25
N GLU A 87 3.64 -36.97 -12.96
CA GLU A 87 3.55 -38.22 -12.18
C GLU A 87 4.17 -39.46 -12.87
N ASN A 88 4.76 -39.35 -14.07
CA ASN A 88 5.16 -40.53 -14.86
C ASN A 88 6.60 -40.57 -15.41
N GLU A 89 7.37 -39.49 -15.34
CA GLU A 89 8.79 -39.52 -15.72
C GLU A 89 9.61 -38.79 -14.66
N ALA A 90 10.49 -39.54 -14.00
CA ALA A 90 11.45 -39.16 -12.95
C ALA A 90 11.69 -37.64 -12.77
N ALA A 91 10.89 -36.98 -11.92
CA ALA A 91 10.97 -35.55 -11.58
C ALA A 91 10.86 -34.61 -12.80
N GLY A 92 10.28 -33.42 -12.60
CA GLY A 92 10.18 -32.43 -13.67
C GLY A 92 11.51 -32.21 -14.39
N THR A 93 11.46 -31.91 -15.68
CA THR A 93 12.66 -31.71 -16.50
C THR A 93 13.56 -30.62 -15.89
N THR A 94 14.86 -30.68 -16.15
CA THR A 94 15.81 -29.62 -15.75
C THR A 94 15.31 -28.24 -16.17
N GLN A 95 14.64 -28.13 -17.32
CA GLN A 95 14.05 -26.88 -17.81
C GLN A 95 12.93 -26.36 -16.91
N GLN A 96 12.03 -27.23 -16.45
CA GLN A 96 10.94 -26.82 -15.55
C GLN A 96 11.48 -26.44 -14.16
N PHE A 97 12.54 -27.11 -13.68
CA PHE A 97 13.21 -26.69 -12.45
C PHE A 97 13.80 -25.28 -12.59
N VAL A 98 14.46 -25.00 -13.72
CA VAL A 98 14.98 -23.68 -14.04
C VAL A 98 13.85 -22.64 -14.08
N GLU A 99 12.71 -22.95 -14.69
CA GLU A 99 11.54 -22.06 -14.71
C GLU A 99 11.06 -21.73 -13.28
N VAL A 100 10.93 -22.72 -12.40
CA VAL A 100 10.52 -22.50 -10.99
C VAL A 100 11.54 -21.60 -10.27
N MET A 101 12.83 -21.84 -10.47
CA MET A 101 13.90 -21.03 -9.87
C MET A 101 13.87 -19.59 -10.37
N GLU A 102 13.69 -19.38 -11.67
CA GLU A 102 13.59 -18.05 -12.28
C GLU A 102 12.39 -17.30 -11.70
N ARG A 103 11.21 -17.93 -11.63
CA ARG A 103 10.02 -17.30 -11.03
C ARG A 103 10.19 -16.98 -9.55
N ALA A 104 10.84 -17.85 -8.78
CA ALA A 104 11.13 -17.58 -7.37
C ALA A 104 12.08 -16.37 -7.20
N LEU A 105 13.10 -16.26 -8.06
CA LEU A 105 14.04 -15.14 -8.06
C LEU A 105 13.38 -13.83 -8.52
N GLU A 106 12.53 -13.87 -9.55
CA GLU A 106 11.74 -12.73 -10.01
C GLU A 106 10.87 -12.19 -8.86
N LEU A 107 10.11 -13.08 -8.20
CA LEU A 107 9.27 -12.75 -7.05
C LEU A 107 10.08 -12.11 -5.91
N GLN A 108 11.21 -12.71 -5.55
CA GLN A 108 12.08 -12.18 -4.48
C GLN A 108 12.64 -10.80 -4.85
N ASN A 109 13.15 -10.65 -6.06
CA ASN A 109 13.71 -9.39 -6.54
C ASN A 109 12.65 -8.28 -6.61
N PHE A 110 11.45 -8.60 -7.08
CA PHE A 110 10.35 -7.66 -7.14
C PHE A 110 9.97 -7.18 -5.74
N PHE A 111 9.75 -8.10 -4.81
CA PHE A 111 9.41 -7.77 -3.43
C PHE A 111 10.48 -6.92 -2.75
N ASN A 112 11.75 -7.31 -2.84
CA ASN A 112 12.86 -6.58 -2.21
C ASN A 112 12.97 -5.13 -2.70
N LYS A 113 12.72 -4.89 -4.00
CA LYS A 113 12.70 -3.54 -4.57
C LYS A 113 11.52 -2.70 -4.08
N HIS A 114 10.43 -3.34 -3.71
CA HIS A 114 9.16 -2.68 -3.37
C HIS A 114 8.72 -2.87 -1.91
N ARG A 115 9.59 -3.40 -1.05
CA ARG A 115 9.28 -3.74 0.35
C ARG A 115 8.62 -2.60 1.13
N ILE A 116 9.01 -1.35 0.85
CA ILE A 116 8.50 -0.14 1.52
C ILE A 116 6.99 0.13 1.30
N TYR A 117 6.38 -0.51 0.30
CA TYR A 117 4.96 -0.34 -0.02
C TYR A 117 4.03 -1.24 0.81
N PHE A 118 4.59 -2.17 1.60
CA PHE A 118 3.83 -3.14 2.38
C PHE A 118 3.81 -2.77 3.86
N PRO A 119 2.73 -3.11 4.60
CA PRO A 119 2.72 -3.05 6.06
C PRO A 119 3.85 -3.92 6.62
N GLU A 120 4.49 -3.46 7.70
CA GLU A 120 5.67 -4.13 8.28
C GLU A 120 5.41 -5.60 8.60
N GLN A 121 4.25 -5.93 9.18
CA GLN A 121 3.89 -7.31 9.52
C GLN A 121 3.79 -8.22 8.27
N LEU A 122 3.20 -7.71 7.18
CA LEU A 122 3.10 -8.44 5.92
C LEU A 122 4.48 -8.58 5.26
N ALA A 123 5.30 -7.51 5.29
CA ALA A 123 6.65 -7.55 4.75
C ALA A 123 7.50 -8.63 5.45
N VAL A 124 7.46 -8.70 6.79
CA VAL A 124 8.18 -9.72 7.56
C VAL A 124 7.70 -11.13 7.23
N ARG A 125 6.39 -11.33 7.00
CA ARG A 125 5.86 -12.64 6.59
C ARG A 125 6.33 -13.04 5.19
N ILE A 126 6.37 -12.10 4.25
CA ILE A 126 6.89 -12.36 2.90
C ILE A 126 8.40 -12.64 2.95
N ASP A 127 9.17 -11.86 3.72
CA ASP A 127 10.61 -12.09 3.97
C ASP A 127 10.83 -13.54 4.47
N THR A 128 10.10 -13.93 5.52
CA THR A 128 10.20 -15.27 6.13
C THR A 128 9.88 -16.38 5.12
N TYR A 129 8.82 -16.20 4.33
CA TYR A 129 8.45 -17.14 3.28
C TYR A 129 9.51 -17.26 2.19
N GLN A 130 10.07 -16.13 1.74
CA GLN A 130 11.11 -16.13 0.71
C GLN A 130 12.39 -16.79 1.20
N ASP A 131 12.78 -16.56 2.44
CA ASP A 131 13.95 -17.22 3.05
C ASP A 131 13.75 -18.74 3.13
N GLU A 132 12.60 -19.20 3.62
CA GLU A 132 12.27 -20.63 3.68
C GLU A 132 12.18 -21.27 2.29
N LEU A 133 11.60 -20.55 1.32
CA LEU A 133 11.52 -20.98 -0.07
C LEU A 133 12.91 -21.14 -0.68
N VAL A 134 13.79 -20.17 -0.51
CA VAL A 134 15.17 -20.18 -1.04
C VAL A 134 15.96 -21.36 -0.45
N GLU A 135 15.84 -21.63 0.84
CA GLU A 135 16.53 -22.78 1.46
C GLU A 135 16.06 -24.12 0.87
N LYS A 136 14.75 -24.30 0.68
CA LYS A 136 14.18 -25.51 0.06
C LYS A 136 14.59 -25.66 -1.41
N LEU A 137 14.63 -24.55 -2.15
CA LEU A 137 15.08 -24.52 -3.53
C LEU A 137 16.58 -24.83 -3.67
N LYS A 138 17.43 -24.37 -2.73
CA LYS A 138 18.86 -24.73 -2.68
C LYS A 138 19.05 -26.22 -2.44
N GLU A 139 18.32 -26.81 -1.50
CA GLU A 139 18.35 -28.24 -1.22
C GLU A 139 18.02 -29.04 -2.48
N LEU A 140 16.92 -28.67 -3.15
CA LEU A 140 16.48 -29.29 -4.39
C LEU A 140 17.47 -29.11 -5.54
N HIS A 141 18.03 -27.90 -5.70
CA HIS A 141 19.06 -27.61 -6.71
C HIS A 141 20.32 -28.45 -6.50
N SER A 142 20.73 -28.66 -5.24
CA SER A 142 21.92 -29.46 -4.92
C SER A 142 21.77 -30.92 -5.37
N LEU A 143 20.54 -31.45 -5.32
CA LEU A 143 20.20 -32.81 -5.72
C LEU A 143 19.97 -32.92 -7.23
N SER A 144 19.47 -31.87 -7.90
CA SER A 144 19.22 -31.90 -9.35
C SER A 144 20.47 -31.79 -10.22
N LYS A 145 21.63 -31.40 -9.65
CA LYS A 145 22.93 -31.39 -10.36
C LYS A 145 23.42 -32.78 -10.78
N PHE A 146 22.88 -33.85 -10.19
CA PHE A 146 23.21 -35.21 -10.57
C PHE A 146 22.32 -35.64 -11.73
N GLY A 147 22.82 -35.48 -12.98
CA GLY A 147 22.05 -35.80 -14.19
C GLY A 147 21.42 -37.21 -14.19
N ARG A 148 22.05 -38.18 -13.50
CA ARG A 148 21.40 -39.43 -13.08
C ARG A 148 21.64 -39.61 -11.58
N LEU A 149 20.58 -39.46 -10.79
CA LEU A 149 20.64 -39.63 -9.34
C LEU A 149 20.87 -41.11 -8.98
N PRO A 150 21.89 -41.42 -8.14
CA PRO A 150 21.99 -42.69 -7.45
C PRO A 150 20.67 -43.01 -6.72
N GLU A 151 20.28 -44.28 -6.67
CA GLU A 151 19.03 -44.74 -6.03
C GLU A 151 18.91 -44.24 -4.58
N GLU A 152 20.03 -44.19 -3.86
CA GLU A 152 20.14 -43.66 -2.50
C GLU A 152 19.77 -42.16 -2.36
N LEU A 153 19.93 -41.37 -3.43
CA LEU A 153 19.62 -39.94 -3.44
C LEU A 153 18.22 -39.63 -3.99
N GLN A 154 17.56 -40.59 -4.65
CA GLN A 154 16.19 -40.42 -5.16
C GLN A 154 15.20 -40.16 -4.02
N GLY A 155 15.34 -40.88 -2.90
CA GLY A 155 14.51 -40.65 -1.70
C GLY A 155 14.70 -39.27 -1.08
N LYS A 156 15.94 -38.74 -1.09
CA LYS A 156 16.23 -37.38 -0.63
C LYS A 156 15.63 -36.33 -1.56
N LEU A 157 15.71 -36.54 -2.88
CA LEU A 157 15.07 -35.66 -3.85
C LEU A 157 13.56 -35.60 -3.62
N PHE A 158 12.90 -36.75 -3.45
CA PHE A 158 11.47 -36.80 -3.19
C PHE A 158 11.08 -36.10 -1.89
N THR A 159 11.92 -36.22 -0.86
CA THR A 159 11.70 -35.56 0.45
C THR A 159 11.87 -34.04 0.36
N ALA A 160 12.96 -33.57 -0.27
CA ALA A 160 13.20 -32.14 -0.52
C ALA A 160 12.06 -31.54 -1.37
N TRP A 161 11.62 -32.27 -2.38
CA TRP A 161 10.49 -31.91 -3.23
C TRP A 161 9.17 -31.82 -2.45
N GLY A 162 8.83 -32.86 -1.67
CA GLY A 162 7.64 -32.87 -0.83
C GLY A 162 7.64 -31.74 0.20
N SER A 163 8.81 -31.41 0.76
CA SER A 163 9.01 -30.28 1.68
C SER A 163 8.75 -28.92 1.02
N LEU A 164 9.15 -28.74 -0.25
CA LEU A 164 8.85 -27.55 -1.04
C LEU A 164 7.36 -27.42 -1.33
N ILE A 165 6.73 -28.47 -1.87
CA ILE A 165 5.29 -28.47 -2.16
C ILE A 165 4.48 -28.17 -0.89
N LYS A 166 4.81 -28.85 0.21
CA LYS A 166 4.12 -28.68 1.48
C LYS A 166 4.18 -27.22 1.93
N HIS A 167 5.37 -26.64 1.94
CA HIS A 167 5.56 -25.24 2.31
C HIS A 167 4.78 -24.29 1.39
N MET A 168 4.79 -24.53 0.07
CA MET A 168 4.00 -23.74 -0.86
C MET A 168 2.50 -23.82 -0.58
N ASN A 169 1.97 -25.04 -0.36
CA ASN A 169 0.53 -25.24 -0.13
C ASN A 169 0.06 -24.69 1.23
N GLU A 170 0.94 -24.63 2.22
CA GLU A 170 0.60 -24.14 3.56
C GLU A 170 0.79 -22.61 3.68
N SER A 171 1.91 -22.07 3.21
CA SER A 171 2.29 -20.67 3.45
C SER A 171 1.83 -19.71 2.36
N LEU A 172 1.88 -20.12 1.09
CA LEU A 172 1.55 -19.21 -0.02
C LEU A 172 0.09 -18.74 0.00
N PRO A 173 -0.93 -19.59 0.27
CA PRO A 173 -2.32 -19.13 0.34
C PRO A 173 -2.55 -18.09 1.44
N LEU A 174 -1.86 -18.23 2.57
CA LEU A 174 -1.97 -17.28 3.69
C LEU A 174 -1.46 -15.89 3.29
N ILE A 175 -0.29 -15.85 2.64
CA ILE A 175 0.30 -14.59 2.17
C ILE A 175 -0.55 -13.95 1.07
N LYS A 176 -1.06 -14.76 0.13
CA LYS A 176 -1.98 -14.29 -0.92
C LYS A 176 -3.25 -13.70 -0.30
N ALA A 177 -3.85 -14.36 0.69
CA ALA A 177 -5.03 -13.86 1.37
C ALA A 177 -4.77 -12.52 2.08
N GLU A 178 -3.61 -12.35 2.70
CA GLU A 178 -3.22 -11.08 3.31
C GLU A 178 -2.96 -9.96 2.28
N LEU A 179 -2.35 -10.29 1.14
CA LEU A 179 -2.18 -9.34 0.03
C LEU A 179 -3.53 -8.92 -0.53
N GLU A 180 -4.45 -9.85 -0.73
CA GLU A 180 -5.82 -9.56 -1.16
C GLU A 180 -6.54 -8.67 -0.14
N ALA A 181 -6.41 -8.95 1.15
CA ALA A 181 -6.99 -8.13 2.21
C ALA A 181 -6.40 -6.71 2.20
N SER A 182 -5.08 -6.58 2.06
CA SER A 182 -4.41 -5.28 1.92
C SER A 182 -4.89 -4.55 0.66
N PHE A 183 -5.07 -5.25 -0.46
CA PHE A 183 -5.54 -4.68 -1.71
C PHE A 183 -6.98 -4.18 -1.61
N ARG A 184 -7.88 -5.02 -1.08
CA ARG A 184 -9.29 -4.64 -0.81
C ARG A 184 -9.37 -3.43 0.13
N GLY A 185 -8.51 -3.39 1.15
CA GLY A 185 -8.39 -2.25 2.05
C GLY A 185 -7.95 -0.96 1.34
N LEU A 186 -7.06 -1.05 0.34
CA LEU A 186 -6.67 0.11 -0.48
C LEU A 186 -7.80 0.58 -1.40
N LEU A 187 -8.64 -0.33 -1.87
CA LEU A 187 -9.83 -0.02 -2.67
C LEU A 187 -11.01 0.49 -1.82
N GLY A 188 -10.89 0.50 -0.50
CA GLY A 188 -11.97 0.89 0.41
C GLY A 188 -13.08 -0.15 0.55
N VAL A 189 -12.84 -1.40 0.16
CA VAL A 189 -13.78 -2.51 0.38
C VAL A 189 -13.58 -3.02 1.80
N HIS A 190 -14.26 -2.40 2.76
CA HIS A 190 -14.26 -2.85 4.15
C HIS A 190 -15.25 -4.01 4.33
N GLU A 191 -14.88 -5.02 5.12
CA GLU A 191 -15.73 -6.19 5.43
C GLU A 191 -17.08 -5.80 6.10
N SER A 192 -17.20 -4.59 6.64
CA SER A 192 -18.44 -4.05 7.20
C SER A 192 -19.56 -3.91 6.17
N ASP A 193 -19.24 -3.59 4.92
CA ASP A 193 -20.26 -3.24 3.92
C ASP A 193 -21.03 -4.47 3.42
N ARG A 194 -20.51 -5.69 3.67
CA ARG A 194 -21.18 -6.96 3.31
C ARG A 194 -22.04 -7.54 4.42
N ALA A 195 -21.93 -7.03 5.66
CA ALA A 195 -22.75 -7.49 6.77
C ALA A 195 -24.15 -6.86 6.70
N ASP A 196 -24.22 -5.59 6.29
CA ASP A 196 -25.48 -4.85 6.19
C ASP A 196 -26.30 -5.30 4.96
N GLU A 197 -25.68 -5.59 3.81
CA GLU A 197 -26.38 -6.12 2.62
C GLU A 197 -26.95 -7.54 2.80
N ARG A 198 -26.45 -8.32 3.77
CA ARG A 198 -26.98 -9.65 4.09
C ARG A 198 -28.03 -9.65 5.20
N ALA A 199 -28.19 -8.54 5.91
CA ALA A 199 -29.26 -8.37 6.89
C ALA A 199 -30.58 -7.92 6.23
N ASP A 200 -30.49 -7.35 5.02
CA ASP A 200 -31.63 -6.82 4.25
C ASP A 200 -32.07 -7.73 3.08
N ALA A 201 -31.50 -8.94 2.93
CA ALA A 201 -31.84 -9.94 1.92
C ALA A 201 -32.38 -11.25 2.53
#